data_AF-A0A0Q4Z1I6-F1
#
_entry.id   AF-A0A0Q4Z1I6-F1
#
_cell.length_a   1.000
_cell.length_b   1.000
_cell.length_c   1.000
_cell.angle_alpha   90.00
_cell.angle_beta   90.00
_cell.angle_gamma   90.00
#
_symmetry.space_group_name_H-M   'P 1'
#
loop_
_entity.id
_entity.type
_entity.pdbx_description
1 polymer ?
#
loop_
_entity_poly.entity_id
_entity_poly.type
_entity_poly.pdbx_seq_one_letter_code
_entity_poly.pdbx_strand_id
1 'polypeptide(L)'
;MGDYALEGPRWGAGAAGTGGGTVTWAVDGTIPTTFLGILQGAFATWAAAANIAFQQVASTATAQIDFTLGGIDGLGNTLGYANYSYSGQRMQSAAVTFDTGEGWHASGARVISNQNVDLAVVALHEIGHALGLDHYNAKPEVMNAVLNPAITTLGAGDIAGIQALYGAPSAPAVVVATPATPAAPVTASPVTSAVTAVYRFYDTHTGDHFYTTSTAEKLQIQQTLPWFTYEGTPWATPAKGADTVDVFRFFDTVSNAHFFTTSVAERDQVLKTAPSYKYEGVAFEAYADASASGGLTLERFYNTQTGQHHFAGSAEEANGINHGAAGPNWVDEGKGFTVHLPTDTMLFA
;
A
#
# COMPACT_ATOMS: atom_id res chain seq x y z
N MET A 1 -17.11 -7.02 19.62
CA MET A 1 -15.97 -6.53 20.41
C MET A 1 -15.05 -7.73 20.59
N GLY A 2 -13.78 -7.61 20.18
CA GLY A 2 -12.79 -8.67 20.29
C GLY A 2 -11.81 -8.35 21.42
N ASP A 3 -11.52 -9.33 22.25
CA ASP A 3 -10.76 -9.16 23.50
C ASP A 3 -9.25 -9.14 23.23
N TYR A 4 -8.69 -7.99 22.84
CA TYR A 4 -7.24 -7.81 22.69
C TYR A 4 -6.69 -6.78 23.68
N ALA A 5 -5.55 -7.09 24.30
CA ALA A 5 -4.78 -6.15 25.09
C ALA A 5 -3.84 -5.37 24.17
N LEU A 6 -3.90 -4.04 24.24
CA LEU A 6 -3.02 -3.15 23.49
C LEU A 6 -2.02 -2.55 24.48
N GLU A 7 -0.72 -2.54 24.17
CA GLU A 7 0.27 -1.85 25.01
C GLU A 7 0.04 -0.33 25.04
N GLY A 8 -0.67 0.19 24.02
CA GLY A 8 -1.15 1.57 23.94
C GLY A 8 -0.47 2.47 22.89
N PRO A 9 0.86 2.41 22.66
CA PRO A 9 1.51 3.28 21.68
C PRO A 9 1.45 2.71 20.27
N ARG A 10 1.33 3.60 19.28
CA ARG A 10 1.32 3.23 17.85
C ARG A 10 2.16 4.19 17.00
N TRP A 11 2.48 3.78 15.78
CA TRP A 11 3.07 4.67 14.78
C TRP A 11 2.01 5.58 14.11
N GLY A 12 2.46 6.74 13.63
CA GLY A 12 1.59 7.75 13.00
C GLY A 12 1.14 8.87 13.96
N ALA A 13 0.23 9.73 13.49
CA ALA A 13 -0.22 10.94 14.20
C ALA A 13 -1.72 10.98 14.52
N GLY A 14 -2.47 9.92 14.21
CA GLY A 14 -3.92 9.84 14.43
C GLY A 14 -4.33 9.08 15.70
N ALA A 15 -5.64 9.03 15.97
CA ALA A 15 -6.23 8.20 17.03
C ALA A 15 -6.09 6.69 16.71
N ALA A 16 -6.25 5.82 17.71
CA ALA A 16 -6.25 4.37 17.48
C ALA A 16 -7.32 3.98 16.44
N GLY A 17 -6.96 3.12 15.49
CA GLY A 17 -7.83 2.67 14.40
C GLY A 17 -7.83 3.58 13.16
N THR A 18 -7.00 4.63 13.10
CA THR A 18 -6.73 5.36 11.84
C THR A 18 -5.42 4.91 11.21
N GLY A 19 -5.37 4.90 9.87
CA GLY A 19 -4.19 4.51 9.09
C GLY A 19 -2.86 5.05 9.62
N GLY A 20 -1.89 4.16 9.74
CA GLY A 20 -0.49 4.47 9.96
C GLY A 20 0.22 4.78 8.64
N GLY A 21 1.09 5.79 8.64
CA GLY A 21 1.93 6.07 7.48
C GLY A 21 3.07 5.06 7.32
N THR A 22 4.04 5.40 6.48
CA THR A 22 5.27 4.62 6.34
C THR A 22 6.12 4.69 7.61
N VAL A 23 6.44 3.55 8.18
CA VAL A 23 7.42 3.38 9.26
C VAL A 23 8.74 2.93 8.67
N THR A 24 9.81 3.65 8.97
CA THR A 24 11.16 3.29 8.49
C THR A 24 11.81 2.24 9.40
N TRP A 25 12.52 1.29 8.81
CA TRP A 25 13.28 0.29 9.56
C TRP A 25 14.67 0.07 8.97
N ALA A 26 15.62 -0.32 9.80
CA ALA A 26 16.98 -0.64 9.36
C ALA A 26 17.56 -1.80 10.16
N VAL A 27 18.58 -2.43 9.61
CA VAL A 27 19.42 -3.37 10.33
C VAL A 27 20.76 -2.72 10.64
N ASP A 28 21.37 -3.07 11.78
CA ASP A 28 22.75 -2.73 12.03
C ASP A 28 23.73 -3.72 11.36
N GLY A 29 25.03 -3.54 11.58
CA GLY A 29 26.07 -4.40 11.02
C GLY A 29 26.19 -5.79 11.63
N THR A 30 25.36 -6.15 12.62
CA THR A 30 25.37 -7.48 13.27
C THR A 30 24.40 -8.46 12.61
N ILE A 31 23.33 -7.96 11.97
CA ILE A 31 22.33 -8.76 11.27
C ILE A 31 22.92 -9.34 9.96
N PRO A 32 22.95 -10.67 9.77
CA PRO A 32 23.37 -11.28 8.51
C PRO A 32 22.46 -10.88 7.34
N THR A 33 23.02 -10.70 6.14
CA THR A 33 22.25 -10.36 4.94
C THR A 33 21.19 -11.41 4.58
N THR A 34 21.37 -12.67 5.01
CA THR A 34 20.39 -13.75 4.87
C THR A 34 19.11 -13.53 5.68
N PHE A 35 19.14 -12.69 6.72
CA PHE A 35 17.97 -12.36 7.54
C PHE A 35 17.09 -11.31 6.84
N LEU A 36 17.64 -10.49 5.93
CA LEU A 36 16.92 -9.37 5.33
C LEU A 36 15.61 -9.80 4.63
N GLY A 37 15.63 -10.91 3.90
CA GLY A 37 14.43 -11.45 3.25
C GLY A 37 13.38 -11.94 4.26
N ILE A 38 13.81 -12.43 5.44
CA ILE A 38 12.92 -12.84 6.53
C ILE A 38 12.26 -11.61 7.16
N LEU A 39 13.03 -10.56 7.45
CA LEU A 39 12.51 -9.30 8.01
C LEU A 39 11.57 -8.58 7.04
N GLN A 40 11.94 -8.53 5.74
CA GLN A 40 11.07 -8.01 4.68
C GLN A 40 9.76 -8.80 4.59
N GLY A 41 9.81 -10.14 4.67
CA GLY A 41 8.61 -10.99 4.68
C GLY A 41 7.72 -10.78 5.91
N ALA A 42 8.32 -10.61 7.09
CA ALA A 42 7.57 -10.34 8.31
C ALA A 42 6.88 -8.96 8.29
N PHE A 43 7.58 -7.91 7.85
CA PHE A 43 6.98 -6.59 7.62
C PHE A 43 5.89 -6.61 6.54
N ALA A 44 6.09 -7.33 5.43
CA ALA A 44 5.08 -7.49 4.40
C ALA A 44 3.82 -8.19 4.93
N THR A 45 3.96 -9.15 5.84
CA THR A 45 2.85 -9.85 6.49
C THR A 45 2.03 -8.90 7.38
N TRP A 46 2.70 -8.05 8.17
CA TRP A 46 2.01 -7.04 8.99
C TRP A 46 1.35 -5.93 8.14
N ALA A 47 2.00 -5.46 7.08
CA ALA A 47 1.41 -4.50 6.13
C ALA A 47 0.22 -5.09 5.34
N ALA A 48 0.22 -6.40 5.09
CA ALA A 48 -0.92 -7.10 4.50
C ALA A 48 -2.09 -7.30 5.49
N ALA A 49 -1.89 -7.06 6.79
CA ALA A 49 -2.88 -7.24 7.84
C ALA A 49 -3.42 -5.94 8.44
N ALA A 50 -2.77 -4.79 8.21
CA ALA A 50 -3.13 -3.49 8.75
C ALA A 50 -2.80 -2.33 7.80
N ASN A 51 -3.48 -1.19 7.94
CA ASN A 51 -3.14 0.03 7.18
C ASN A 51 -1.91 0.71 7.78
N ILE A 52 -0.75 0.14 7.46
CA ILE A 52 0.58 0.62 7.83
C ILE A 52 1.58 0.15 6.77
N ALA A 53 2.49 1.04 6.35
CA ALA A 53 3.51 0.73 5.37
C ALA A 53 4.90 0.65 6.03
N PHE A 54 5.81 -0.12 5.44
CA PHE A 54 7.18 -0.26 5.94
C PHE A 54 8.19 0.05 4.84
N GLN A 55 9.20 0.86 5.17
CA GLN A 55 10.30 1.19 4.26
C GLN A 55 11.63 0.86 4.90
N GLN A 56 12.40 -0.01 4.27
CA GLN A 56 13.79 -0.23 4.68
C GLN A 56 14.63 1.00 4.34
N VAL A 57 15.40 1.50 5.30
CA VAL A 57 16.36 2.60 5.12
C VAL A 57 17.79 2.12 5.41
N ALA A 58 18.78 2.84 4.89
CA ALA A 58 20.18 2.41 4.88
C ALA A 58 20.91 2.54 6.24
N SER A 59 20.31 3.19 7.25
CA SER A 59 20.95 3.44 8.53
C SER A 59 19.94 3.50 9.68
N THR A 60 20.27 2.80 10.76
CA THR A 60 19.57 2.83 12.06
C THR A 60 19.47 4.23 12.65
N ALA A 61 20.48 5.09 12.41
CA ALA A 61 20.45 6.51 12.83
C ALA A 61 19.30 7.34 12.21
N THR A 62 18.57 6.79 11.23
CA THR A 62 17.43 7.42 10.54
C THR A 62 16.17 6.54 10.52
N ALA A 63 16.22 5.35 11.12
CA ALA A 63 15.11 4.43 11.19
C ALA A 63 14.23 4.70 12.41
N GLN A 64 13.00 4.17 12.37
CA GLN A 64 12.07 4.15 13.50
C GLN A 64 12.11 2.79 14.22
N ILE A 65 12.40 1.71 13.49
CA ILE A 65 12.60 0.36 14.04
C ILE A 65 14.00 -0.15 13.66
N ASP A 66 14.86 -0.35 14.65
CA ASP A 66 16.20 -0.92 14.47
C ASP A 66 16.20 -2.43 14.72
N PHE A 67 17.02 -3.17 13.98
CA PHE A 67 17.25 -4.60 14.20
C PHE A 67 18.72 -4.89 14.48
N THR A 68 18.97 -5.68 15.52
CA THR A 68 20.28 -6.10 16.01
C THR A 68 20.28 -7.60 16.31
N LEU A 69 21.42 -8.26 16.09
CA LEU A 69 21.72 -9.61 16.55
C LEU A 69 22.63 -9.49 17.78
N GLY A 70 22.07 -9.71 18.98
CA GLY A 70 22.76 -9.47 20.25
C GLY A 70 22.75 -10.69 21.16
N GLY A 71 23.59 -10.72 22.19
CA GLY A 71 23.51 -11.75 23.23
C GLY A 71 22.38 -11.45 24.21
N ILE A 72 21.47 -12.40 24.45
CA ILE A 72 20.37 -12.25 25.42
C ILE A 72 20.57 -13.19 26.61
N ASP A 73 20.30 -14.49 26.47
CA ASP A 73 20.45 -15.49 27.54
C ASP A 73 21.06 -16.84 27.09
N GLY A 74 21.21 -17.08 25.79
CA GLY A 74 21.92 -18.23 25.24
C GLY A 74 21.06 -19.09 24.33
N LEU A 75 20.95 -20.38 24.64
CA LEU A 75 20.19 -21.33 23.83
C LEU A 75 18.85 -21.67 24.50
N GLY A 76 17.76 -21.26 23.86
CA GLY A 76 16.39 -21.38 24.37
C GLY A 76 16.06 -20.34 25.42
N ASN A 77 14.80 -20.34 25.87
CA ASN A 77 14.17 -19.28 26.65
C ASN A 77 13.89 -18.02 25.80
N THR A 78 14.83 -17.08 25.67
CA THR A 78 14.57 -15.77 25.06
C THR A 78 15.11 -15.69 23.63
N LEU A 79 14.27 -16.09 22.67
CA LEU A 79 14.60 -16.11 21.23
C LEU A 79 14.89 -14.71 20.66
N GLY A 80 14.26 -13.69 21.24
CA GLY A 80 14.38 -12.28 20.90
C GLY A 80 13.63 -11.41 21.92
N TYR A 81 13.72 -10.10 21.74
CA TYR A 81 12.82 -9.13 22.35
C TYR A 81 12.68 -7.88 21.47
N ALA A 82 11.60 -7.12 21.66
CA ALA A 82 11.49 -5.74 21.24
C ALA A 82 11.50 -4.78 22.45
N ASN A 83 12.20 -3.66 22.33
CA ASN A 83 12.08 -2.50 23.21
C ASN A 83 11.60 -1.30 22.41
N TYR A 84 10.87 -0.39 23.03
CA TYR A 84 10.39 0.83 22.35
C TYR A 84 10.25 2.01 23.30
N SER A 85 10.15 3.22 22.73
CA SER A 85 9.89 4.46 23.44
C SER A 85 8.70 5.18 22.81
N TYR A 86 7.89 5.84 23.65
CA TYR A 86 6.67 6.51 23.22
C TYR A 86 6.41 7.80 24.00
N SER A 87 5.57 8.67 23.42
CA SER A 87 5.04 9.86 24.07
C SER A 87 3.53 9.88 23.93
N GLY A 88 2.81 9.87 25.06
CA GLY A 88 1.35 9.71 25.08
C GLY A 88 0.91 8.35 24.53
N GLN A 89 0.43 8.33 23.28
CA GLN A 89 0.03 7.11 22.55
C GLN A 89 0.82 6.95 21.23
N ARG A 90 1.93 7.68 21.06
CA ARG A 90 2.71 7.71 19.82
C ARG A 90 4.11 7.16 20.03
N MET A 91 4.42 6.08 19.32
CA MET A 91 5.78 5.53 19.18
C MET A 91 6.76 6.60 18.68
N GLN A 92 7.96 6.62 19.26
CA GLN A 92 9.08 7.48 18.87
C GLN A 92 10.23 6.66 18.26
N SER A 93 10.59 5.54 18.89
CA SER A 93 11.59 4.58 18.41
C SER A 93 11.26 3.16 18.90
N ALA A 94 11.69 2.15 18.16
CA ALA A 94 11.71 0.75 18.60
C ALA A 94 13.03 0.07 18.17
N ALA A 95 13.42 -0.98 18.88
CA ALA A 95 14.58 -1.80 18.59
C ALA A 95 14.26 -3.27 18.88
N VAL A 96 14.53 -4.14 17.92
CA VAL A 96 14.37 -5.60 18.00
C VAL A 96 15.74 -6.25 18.08
N THR A 97 15.94 -7.08 19.11
CA THR A 97 17.15 -7.89 19.27
C THR A 97 16.78 -9.36 19.14
N PHE A 98 17.42 -10.10 18.22
CA PHE A 98 17.38 -11.57 18.19
C PHE A 98 18.57 -12.12 18.97
N ASP A 99 18.43 -13.24 19.69
CA ASP A 99 19.58 -13.81 20.42
C ASP A 99 20.56 -14.49 19.45
N THR A 100 21.81 -14.05 19.48
CA THR A 100 22.97 -14.79 18.93
C THR A 100 23.07 -16.23 19.42
N GLY A 101 22.70 -16.52 20.67
CA GLY A 101 22.89 -17.81 21.33
C GLY A 101 22.04 -18.95 20.75
N GLU A 102 20.95 -18.62 20.06
CA GLU A 102 20.12 -19.57 19.30
C GLU A 102 20.89 -20.28 18.18
N GLY A 103 21.99 -19.70 17.70
CA GLY A 103 22.80 -20.27 16.62
C GLY A 103 22.05 -20.32 15.28
N TRP A 104 21.37 -19.21 14.95
CA TRP A 104 20.65 -19.01 13.71
C TRP A 104 21.49 -19.37 12.47
N HIS A 105 21.00 -20.31 11.67
CA HIS A 105 21.69 -20.79 10.46
C HIS A 105 20.69 -21.06 9.32
N ALA A 106 21.20 -21.06 8.09
CA ALA A 106 20.38 -21.31 6.91
C ALA A 106 19.93 -22.78 6.82
N SER A 107 18.64 -23.00 6.58
CA SER A 107 18.04 -24.30 6.32
C SER A 107 17.14 -24.20 5.08
N GLY A 108 17.73 -24.45 3.91
CA GLY A 108 17.10 -24.16 2.63
C GLY A 108 16.84 -22.67 2.47
N ALA A 109 15.57 -22.30 2.26
CA ALA A 109 15.12 -20.91 2.16
C ALA A 109 14.80 -20.24 3.52
N ARG A 110 14.94 -20.98 4.63
CA ARG A 110 14.64 -20.50 5.99
C ARG A 110 15.92 -20.18 6.75
N VAL A 111 15.78 -19.43 7.82
CA VAL A 111 16.79 -19.34 8.88
C VAL A 111 16.19 -19.98 10.14
N ILE A 112 16.89 -20.93 10.74
CA ILE A 112 16.42 -21.66 11.93
C ILE A 112 17.44 -21.61 13.06
N SER A 113 16.99 -21.72 14.30
CA SER A 113 17.88 -21.93 15.45
C SER A 113 18.37 -23.38 15.53
N ASN A 114 19.34 -23.64 16.40
CA ASN A 114 19.80 -24.99 16.73
C ASN A 114 18.68 -25.88 17.32
N GLN A 115 17.56 -25.30 17.77
CA GLN A 115 16.37 -26.03 18.24
C GLN A 115 15.30 -26.20 17.15
N ASN A 116 15.60 -25.86 15.89
CA ASN A 116 14.69 -25.84 14.74
C ASN A 116 13.54 -24.83 14.85
N VAL A 117 13.69 -23.77 15.65
CA VAL A 117 12.75 -22.64 15.66
C VAL A 117 12.96 -21.82 14.40
N ASP A 118 11.89 -21.42 13.70
CA ASP A 118 11.96 -20.63 12.47
C ASP A 118 12.07 -19.13 12.79
N LEU A 119 13.12 -18.47 12.31
CA LEU A 119 13.35 -17.03 12.53
C LEU A 119 12.18 -16.19 11.99
N ALA A 120 11.46 -16.65 10.97
CA ALA A 120 10.32 -15.91 10.43
C ALA A 120 9.21 -15.72 11.48
N VAL A 121 8.98 -16.71 12.35
CA VAL A 121 7.95 -16.65 13.38
C VAL A 121 8.39 -15.74 14.52
N VAL A 122 9.67 -15.78 14.91
CA VAL A 122 10.24 -14.86 15.90
C VAL A 122 10.23 -13.42 15.38
N ALA A 123 10.64 -13.18 14.13
CA ALA A 123 10.58 -11.86 13.52
C ALA A 123 9.14 -11.31 13.42
N LEU A 124 8.15 -12.14 13.11
CA LEU A 124 6.75 -11.74 13.15
C LEU A 124 6.31 -11.31 14.56
N HIS A 125 6.70 -12.08 15.60
CA HIS A 125 6.39 -11.79 17.01
C HIS A 125 7.01 -10.46 17.47
N GLU A 126 8.34 -10.30 17.32
CA GLU A 126 9.03 -9.08 17.77
C GLU A 126 8.59 -7.83 17.01
N ILE A 127 8.24 -7.96 15.73
CA ILE A 127 7.65 -6.84 14.98
C ILE A 127 6.27 -6.50 15.53
N GLY A 128 5.45 -7.46 15.97
CA GLY A 128 4.17 -7.18 16.62
C GLY A 128 4.31 -6.26 17.83
N HIS A 129 5.29 -6.52 18.71
CA HIS A 129 5.66 -5.62 19.80
C HIS A 129 6.18 -4.26 19.30
N ALA A 130 7.06 -4.24 18.30
CA ALA A 130 7.53 -3.00 17.67
C ALA A 130 6.40 -2.19 16.96
N LEU A 131 5.21 -2.76 16.82
CA LEU A 131 3.99 -2.10 16.33
C LEU A 131 2.97 -1.78 17.45
N GLY A 132 3.20 -2.19 18.71
CA GLY A 132 2.38 -1.87 19.88
C GLY A 132 1.40 -2.95 20.34
N LEU A 133 1.60 -4.21 19.92
CA LEU A 133 0.84 -5.36 20.41
C LEU A 133 1.47 -5.96 21.67
N ASP A 134 0.63 -6.32 22.65
CA ASP A 134 1.04 -7.07 23.84
C ASP A 134 0.95 -8.59 23.57
N HIS A 135 1.45 -9.41 24.49
CA HIS A 135 1.23 -10.85 24.47
C HIS A 135 -0.25 -11.20 24.64
N TYR A 136 -0.73 -12.10 23.78
CA TYR A 136 -2.09 -12.62 23.82
C TYR A 136 -2.05 -14.15 23.85
N ASN A 137 -2.31 -14.73 25.03
CA ASN A 137 -2.09 -16.16 25.31
C ASN A 137 -3.38 -17.02 25.34
N ALA A 138 -4.54 -16.48 24.95
CA ALA A 138 -5.83 -17.18 25.10
C ALA A 138 -6.10 -18.25 24.03
N LYS A 139 -5.37 -18.22 22.90
CA LYS A 139 -5.41 -19.21 21.81
C LYS A 139 -4.08 -19.18 21.03
N PRO A 140 -3.73 -20.23 20.26
CA PRO A 140 -2.52 -20.26 19.44
C PRO A 140 -2.50 -19.14 18.40
N GLU A 141 -1.66 -18.14 18.60
CA GLU A 141 -1.49 -16.93 17.77
C GLU A 141 0.00 -16.53 17.77
N VAL A 142 0.45 -15.68 16.83
CA VAL A 142 1.86 -15.25 16.75
C VAL A 142 2.28 -14.51 18.00
N MET A 143 1.42 -13.66 18.57
CA MET A 143 1.71 -12.92 19.81
C MET A 143 1.58 -13.76 21.10
N ASN A 144 1.66 -15.09 21.03
CA ASN A 144 1.81 -15.94 22.21
C ASN A 144 3.21 -15.75 22.84
N ALA A 145 3.29 -15.54 24.16
CA ALA A 145 4.54 -15.39 24.91
C ALA A 145 5.46 -16.63 24.86
N VAL A 146 4.91 -17.79 24.50
CA VAL A 146 5.65 -19.03 24.27
C VAL A 146 5.36 -19.45 22.83
N LEU A 147 6.41 -19.49 22.00
CA LEU A 147 6.30 -19.85 20.59
C LEU A 147 5.73 -21.27 20.40
N ASN A 148 4.74 -21.40 19.54
CA ASN A 148 4.20 -22.68 19.09
C ASN A 148 4.69 -22.98 17.66
N PRO A 149 5.53 -24.02 17.43
CA PRO A 149 6.09 -24.33 16.11
C PRO A 149 5.06 -24.68 15.02
N ALA A 150 3.79 -24.91 15.38
CA ALA A 150 2.72 -25.10 14.39
C ALA A 150 2.20 -23.78 13.79
N ILE A 151 2.55 -22.63 14.37
CA ILE A 151 2.18 -21.30 13.89
C ILE A 151 3.25 -20.81 12.92
N THR A 152 2.81 -20.35 11.75
CA THR A 152 3.71 -19.92 10.65
C THR A 152 3.32 -18.56 10.05
N THR A 153 2.21 -17.97 10.48
CA THR A 153 1.68 -16.68 10.03
C THR A 153 0.66 -16.15 11.04
N LEU A 154 0.25 -14.89 10.87
CA LEU A 154 -0.72 -14.20 11.74
C LEU A 154 -2.05 -14.95 11.83
N GLY A 155 -2.52 -15.15 13.06
CA GLY A 155 -3.87 -15.67 13.33
C GLY A 155 -4.93 -14.56 13.39
N ALA A 156 -6.17 -14.96 13.64
CA ALA A 156 -7.30 -14.03 13.68
C ALA A 156 -7.29 -13.09 14.90
N GLY A 157 -6.56 -13.44 15.96
CA GLY A 157 -6.28 -12.56 17.10
C GLY A 157 -5.25 -11.50 16.73
N ASP A 158 -4.11 -11.92 16.18
CA ASP A 158 -3.04 -11.00 15.75
C ASP A 158 -3.57 -9.94 14.77
N ILE A 159 -4.36 -10.38 13.77
CA ILE A 159 -5.01 -9.50 12.78
C ILE A 159 -5.97 -8.52 13.46
N ALA A 160 -6.80 -8.98 14.41
CA ALA A 160 -7.74 -8.11 15.11
C ALA A 160 -7.02 -7.05 15.98
N GLY A 161 -5.93 -7.44 16.64
CA GLY A 161 -5.09 -6.54 17.44
C GLY A 161 -4.46 -5.44 16.60
N ILE A 162 -3.79 -5.79 15.50
CA ILE A 162 -3.10 -4.80 14.65
C ILE A 162 -4.10 -3.87 13.93
N GLN A 163 -5.28 -4.37 13.56
CA GLN A 163 -6.34 -3.55 12.98
C GLN A 163 -7.00 -2.62 13.99
N ALA A 164 -7.01 -2.94 15.29
CA ALA A 164 -7.46 -2.01 16.32
C ALA A 164 -6.52 -0.81 16.48
N LEU A 165 -5.22 -0.97 16.20
CA LEU A 165 -4.23 0.11 16.24
C LEU A 165 -4.22 0.96 14.97
N TYR A 166 -4.21 0.31 13.80
CA TYR A 166 -3.91 0.96 12.51
C TYR A 166 -5.06 0.95 11.51
N GLY A 167 -6.14 0.20 11.77
CA GLY A 167 -7.21 -0.06 10.80
C GLY A 167 -6.89 -1.22 9.84
N ALA A 168 -7.91 -1.69 9.14
CA ALA A 168 -7.80 -2.73 8.11
C ALA A 168 -6.92 -2.28 6.91
N PRO A 169 -6.14 -3.18 6.29
CA PRO A 169 -5.11 -2.85 5.31
C PRO A 169 -5.66 -2.18 4.05
N SER A 170 -4.97 -1.13 3.62
CA SER A 170 -5.13 -0.55 2.28
C SER A 170 -4.31 -1.40 1.30
N ALA A 171 -4.98 -2.13 0.42
CA ALA A 171 -4.39 -3.35 -0.13
C ALA A 171 -3.46 -3.14 -1.38
N PRO A 172 -2.47 -4.04 -1.67
CA PRO A 172 -1.29 -3.71 -2.49
C PRO A 172 -1.05 -4.56 -3.77
N ALA A 173 -0.02 -4.18 -4.54
CA ALA A 173 0.31 -4.67 -5.90
C ALA A 173 1.32 -5.83 -6.01
N VAL A 174 1.27 -6.54 -7.15
CA VAL A 174 2.04 -7.78 -7.41
C VAL A 174 2.80 -7.73 -8.74
N VAL A 175 4.13 -7.97 -8.70
CA VAL A 175 5.00 -8.25 -9.87
C VAL A 175 6.28 -9.02 -9.46
N VAL A 176 6.74 -9.94 -10.32
CA VAL A 176 8.05 -10.66 -10.30
C VAL A 176 8.32 -11.21 -11.73
N ALA A 177 9.52 -11.57 -12.23
CA ALA A 177 10.86 -11.74 -11.63
C ALA A 177 12.01 -11.43 -12.63
N THR A 178 13.21 -11.98 -12.37
CA THR A 178 14.54 -11.80 -13.03
C THR A 178 15.19 -13.20 -13.31
N PRO A 179 16.47 -13.41 -13.77
CA PRO A 179 17.63 -12.50 -13.92
C PRO A 179 18.57 -12.69 -15.15
N ALA A 180 19.52 -11.75 -15.35
CA ALA A 180 20.89 -12.01 -15.83
C ALA A 180 21.86 -10.80 -15.61
N THR A 181 23.17 -11.08 -15.52
CA THR A 181 24.31 -10.20 -15.13
C THR A 181 25.59 -10.74 -15.81
N PRO A 182 26.76 -10.04 -16.04
CA PRO A 182 27.18 -8.63 -15.77
C PRO A 182 27.81 -7.84 -16.96
N ALA A 183 27.90 -6.50 -16.84
CA ALA A 183 29.03 -5.70 -17.35
C ALA A 183 29.10 -4.31 -16.65
N ALA A 184 30.29 -3.68 -16.62
CA ALA A 184 30.58 -2.45 -15.87
C ALA A 184 30.72 -1.20 -16.80
N PRO A 185 31.29 -0.06 -16.36
CA PRO A 185 30.51 1.05 -15.81
C PRO A 185 30.63 2.34 -16.65
N VAL A 186 29.50 2.97 -17.00
CA VAL A 186 29.49 4.35 -17.51
C VAL A 186 28.35 5.18 -16.91
N THR A 187 28.76 6.18 -16.14
CA THR A 187 28.16 7.52 -15.96
C THR A 187 26.75 7.80 -16.50
N ALA A 188 25.87 8.19 -15.57
CA ALA A 188 24.66 9.01 -15.77
C ALA A 188 23.58 8.46 -16.72
N SER A 189 22.64 7.69 -16.17
CA SER A 189 21.31 7.48 -16.76
C SER A 189 20.32 8.53 -16.23
N PRO A 190 19.30 8.92 -17.02
CA PRO A 190 18.30 9.90 -16.60
C PRO A 190 17.41 9.34 -15.49
N VAL A 191 16.72 10.26 -14.79
CA VAL A 191 15.65 9.90 -13.83
C VAL A 191 14.52 9.24 -14.62
N THR A 192 14.46 7.91 -14.65
CA THR A 192 13.29 7.19 -15.15
C THR A 192 12.16 7.43 -14.16
N SER A 193 11.28 8.37 -14.48
CA SER A 193 10.07 8.64 -13.69
C SER A 193 9.28 7.34 -13.54
N ALA A 194 9.17 6.85 -12.30
CA ALA A 194 8.36 5.68 -12.02
C ALA A 194 6.90 6.01 -12.34
N VAL A 195 6.24 5.12 -13.08
CA VAL A 195 4.84 5.27 -13.49
C VAL A 195 4.06 4.04 -13.03
N THR A 196 2.79 4.23 -12.67
CA THR A 196 1.92 3.18 -12.09
C THR A 196 0.65 3.03 -12.91
N ALA A 197 0.27 1.80 -13.25
CA ALA A 197 -0.95 1.51 -13.99
C ALA A 197 -2.21 2.07 -13.30
N VAL A 198 -3.16 2.59 -14.07
CA VAL A 198 -4.53 2.90 -13.62
C VAL A 198 -5.46 1.88 -14.26
N TYR A 199 -6.11 1.08 -13.42
CA TYR A 199 -7.08 0.06 -13.79
C TYR A 199 -8.46 0.68 -13.97
N ARG A 200 -9.13 0.37 -15.09
CA ARG A 200 -10.49 0.81 -15.39
C ARG A 200 -11.49 -0.32 -15.24
N PHE A 201 -12.65 0.00 -14.67
CA PHE A 201 -13.80 -0.88 -14.59
C PHE A 201 -15.07 -0.18 -15.05
N TYR A 202 -15.91 -0.89 -15.79
CA TYR A 202 -17.24 -0.45 -16.19
C TYR A 202 -18.31 -1.05 -15.26
N ASP A 203 -19.10 -0.22 -14.58
CA ASP A 203 -20.25 -0.65 -13.78
C ASP A 203 -21.45 -0.93 -14.69
N THR A 204 -21.85 -2.20 -14.82
CA THR A 204 -22.99 -2.61 -15.64
C THR A 204 -24.36 -2.23 -15.05
N HIS A 205 -24.45 -1.82 -13.78
CA HIS A 205 -25.69 -1.33 -13.18
C HIS A 205 -25.91 0.17 -13.42
N THR A 206 -24.86 0.98 -13.32
CA THR A 206 -24.97 2.44 -13.43
C THR A 206 -24.54 2.95 -14.81
N GLY A 207 -23.59 2.31 -15.47
CA GLY A 207 -22.86 2.81 -16.64
C GLY A 207 -21.62 3.64 -16.30
N ASP A 208 -21.25 3.75 -15.01
CA ASP A 208 -20.11 4.56 -14.57
C ASP A 208 -18.76 3.85 -14.83
N HIS A 209 -17.68 4.64 -14.88
CA HIS A 209 -16.32 4.10 -14.96
C HIS A 209 -15.56 4.37 -13.66
N PHE A 210 -15.11 3.28 -13.03
CA PHE A 210 -14.26 3.34 -11.85
C PHE A 210 -12.79 3.22 -12.24
N TYR A 211 -11.94 4.05 -11.62
CA TYR A 211 -10.51 4.13 -11.89
C TYR A 211 -9.68 4.00 -10.62
N THR A 212 -8.68 3.12 -10.63
CA THR A 212 -7.80 2.91 -9.47
C THR A 212 -6.38 2.52 -9.84
N THR A 213 -5.39 3.02 -9.10
CA THR A 213 -4.01 2.53 -9.12
C THR A 213 -3.81 1.29 -8.24
N SER A 214 -4.77 1.00 -7.35
CA SER A 214 -4.73 -0.18 -6.49
C SER A 214 -5.19 -1.41 -7.26
N THR A 215 -4.19 -2.22 -7.64
CA THR A 215 -4.31 -3.65 -7.95
C THR A 215 -5.21 -4.44 -7.02
N ALA A 216 -5.28 -4.09 -5.74
CA ALA A 216 -6.07 -4.85 -4.78
C ALA A 216 -7.51 -4.32 -4.66
N GLU A 217 -7.74 -3.03 -4.89
CA GLU A 217 -9.08 -2.50 -5.20
C GLU A 217 -9.58 -3.15 -6.51
N LYS A 218 -8.72 -3.28 -7.53
CA LYS A 218 -8.98 -4.11 -8.74
C LYS A 218 -9.38 -5.55 -8.38
N LEU A 219 -8.56 -6.27 -7.61
CA LEU A 219 -8.85 -7.66 -7.22
C LEU A 219 -10.13 -7.77 -6.38
N GLN A 220 -10.39 -6.82 -5.46
CA GLN A 220 -11.58 -6.79 -4.63
C GLN A 220 -12.84 -6.57 -5.48
N ILE A 221 -12.81 -5.64 -6.43
CA ILE A 221 -13.91 -5.41 -7.37
C ILE A 221 -14.18 -6.68 -8.19
N GLN A 222 -13.13 -7.28 -8.76
CA GLN A 222 -13.24 -8.54 -9.53
C GLN A 222 -13.78 -9.73 -8.71
N GLN A 223 -13.50 -9.78 -7.40
CA GLN A 223 -13.94 -10.87 -6.53
C GLN A 223 -15.32 -10.67 -5.91
N THR A 224 -15.71 -9.42 -5.62
CA THR A 224 -16.87 -9.13 -4.75
C THR A 224 -17.99 -8.36 -5.44
N LEU A 225 -17.73 -7.68 -6.56
CA LEU A 225 -18.71 -6.85 -7.27
C LEU A 225 -18.91 -7.38 -8.72
N PRO A 226 -19.66 -8.48 -8.92
CA PRO A 226 -19.80 -9.15 -10.23
C PRO A 226 -20.48 -8.32 -11.32
N TRP A 227 -20.98 -7.12 -10.98
CA TRP A 227 -21.53 -6.14 -11.93
C TRP A 227 -20.47 -5.16 -12.47
N PHE A 228 -19.25 -5.13 -11.93
CA PHE A 228 -18.14 -4.39 -12.51
C PHE A 228 -17.34 -5.26 -13.48
N THR A 229 -17.21 -4.80 -14.72
CA THR A 229 -16.40 -5.42 -15.77
C THR A 229 -15.01 -4.78 -15.78
N TYR A 230 -13.94 -5.56 -15.60
CA TYR A 230 -12.57 -5.05 -15.75
C TYR A 230 -12.26 -4.80 -17.24
N GLU A 231 -11.82 -3.57 -17.57
CA GLU A 231 -11.54 -3.15 -18.94
C GLU A 231 -10.04 -3.01 -19.25
N GLY A 232 -9.17 -3.27 -18.28
CA GLY A 232 -7.72 -3.19 -18.46
C GLY A 232 -7.10 -1.90 -17.90
N THR A 233 -5.96 -1.52 -18.48
CA THR A 233 -5.14 -0.36 -18.08
C THR A 233 -5.15 0.69 -19.21
N PRO A 234 -6.11 1.63 -19.25
CA PRO A 234 -6.16 2.66 -20.30
C PRO A 234 -5.00 3.66 -20.22
N TRP A 235 -4.41 3.87 -19.03
CA TRP A 235 -3.26 4.75 -18.83
C TRP A 235 -2.47 4.41 -17.56
N ALA A 236 -1.36 5.12 -17.34
CA ALA A 236 -0.57 5.11 -16.12
C ALA A 236 -0.49 6.52 -15.50
N THR A 237 -0.20 6.63 -14.20
CA THR A 237 0.08 7.88 -13.48
C THR A 237 1.58 8.04 -13.26
N PRO A 238 2.17 9.26 -13.31
CA PRO A 238 3.50 9.51 -12.78
C PRO A 238 3.55 9.32 -11.25
N ALA A 239 4.75 9.05 -10.72
CA ALA A 239 5.04 9.21 -9.29
C ALA A 239 5.04 10.70 -8.90
N LYS A 240 4.65 10.99 -7.66
CA LYS A 240 4.60 12.35 -7.11
C LYS A 240 5.95 13.05 -7.22
N GLY A 241 5.96 14.25 -7.80
CA GLY A 241 7.16 15.04 -8.04
C GLY A 241 6.89 16.54 -8.11
N ALA A 242 7.92 17.32 -8.43
CA ALA A 242 7.80 18.77 -8.59
C ALA A 242 6.94 19.17 -9.81
N ASP A 243 6.90 18.29 -10.83
CA ASP A 243 6.18 18.50 -12.09
C ASP A 243 4.84 17.75 -12.14
N THR A 244 4.30 17.33 -10.98
CA THR A 244 2.99 16.69 -10.86
C THR A 244 2.01 17.49 -10.00
N VAL A 245 0.72 17.21 -10.21
CA VAL A 245 -0.41 17.75 -9.44
C VAL A 245 -1.30 16.61 -8.96
N ASP A 246 -1.90 16.79 -7.78
CA ASP A 246 -2.86 15.86 -7.19
C ASP A 246 -4.10 15.70 -8.10
N VAL A 247 -4.54 14.46 -8.34
CA VAL A 247 -5.89 14.16 -8.85
C VAL A 247 -6.79 13.79 -7.67
N PHE A 248 -7.70 14.70 -7.34
CA PHE A 248 -8.67 14.54 -6.26
C PHE A 248 -9.81 13.61 -6.69
N ARG A 249 -10.17 12.63 -5.86
CA ARG A 249 -11.30 11.71 -6.08
C ARG A 249 -12.46 12.04 -5.13
N PHE A 250 -13.67 11.95 -5.66
CA PHE A 250 -14.91 12.06 -4.91
C PHE A 250 -15.87 10.94 -5.29
N PHE A 251 -16.66 10.49 -4.32
CA PHE A 251 -17.78 9.57 -4.51
C PHE A 251 -19.11 10.29 -4.26
N ASP A 252 -20.02 10.30 -5.23
CA ASP A 252 -21.36 10.87 -5.07
C ASP A 252 -22.34 9.81 -4.53
N THR A 253 -22.80 9.99 -3.28
CA THR A 253 -23.71 9.04 -2.63
C THR A 253 -25.13 8.99 -3.21
N VAL A 254 -25.45 9.83 -4.21
CA VAL A 254 -26.76 9.86 -4.88
C VAL A 254 -26.72 9.11 -6.21
N SER A 255 -25.75 9.40 -7.07
CA SER A 255 -25.58 8.69 -8.36
C SER A 255 -24.77 7.39 -8.25
N ASN A 256 -24.07 7.17 -7.12
CA ASN A 256 -22.98 6.20 -6.96
C ASN A 256 -21.80 6.40 -7.94
N ALA A 257 -21.72 7.54 -8.62
CA ALA A 257 -20.64 7.83 -9.57
C ALA A 257 -19.39 8.39 -8.88
N HIS A 258 -18.24 8.19 -9.51
CA HIS A 258 -17.01 8.86 -9.10
C HIS A 258 -16.73 10.12 -9.93
N PHE A 259 -16.09 11.10 -9.30
CA PHE A 259 -15.65 12.34 -9.92
C PHE A 259 -14.18 12.60 -9.62
N PHE A 260 -13.43 13.03 -10.63
CA PHE A 260 -11.98 13.25 -10.56
C PHE A 260 -11.62 14.64 -11.08
N THR A 261 -10.73 15.35 -10.37
CA THR A 261 -10.23 16.67 -10.81
C THR A 261 -8.84 16.98 -10.27
N THR A 262 -8.03 17.68 -11.06
CA THR A 262 -6.79 18.34 -10.60
C THR A 262 -7.02 19.77 -10.10
N SER A 263 -8.20 20.33 -10.36
CA SER A 263 -8.53 21.70 -10.01
C SER A 263 -8.86 21.81 -8.52
N VAL A 264 -7.93 22.39 -7.76
CA VAL A 264 -8.13 22.79 -6.36
C VAL A 264 -9.40 23.64 -6.20
N ALA A 265 -9.69 24.53 -7.14
CA ALA A 265 -10.89 25.37 -7.11
C ALA A 265 -12.18 24.57 -7.33
N GLU A 266 -12.16 23.56 -8.22
CA GLU A 266 -13.31 22.68 -8.45
C GLU A 266 -13.53 21.75 -7.25
N ARG A 267 -12.46 21.18 -6.68
CA ARG A 267 -12.47 20.42 -5.41
C ARG A 267 -13.11 21.22 -4.28
N ASP A 268 -12.65 22.46 -4.07
CA ASP A 268 -13.14 23.31 -2.98
C ASP A 268 -14.58 23.79 -3.22
N GLN A 269 -14.98 23.96 -4.48
CA GLN A 269 -16.37 24.25 -4.85
C GLN A 269 -17.28 23.05 -4.60
N VAL A 270 -16.90 21.83 -5.01
CA VAL A 270 -17.65 20.59 -4.76
C VAL A 270 -17.84 20.36 -3.26
N LEU A 271 -16.76 20.47 -2.47
CA LEU A 271 -16.80 20.41 -1.00
C LEU A 271 -17.78 21.43 -0.37
N LYS A 272 -17.96 22.59 -0.99
CA LYS A 272 -18.81 23.68 -0.51
C LYS A 272 -20.27 23.57 -0.95
N THR A 273 -20.54 23.09 -2.17
CA THR A 273 -21.87 23.18 -2.78
C THR A 273 -22.54 21.84 -3.12
N ALA A 274 -21.83 20.72 -3.07
CA ALA A 274 -22.35 19.41 -3.47
C ALA A 274 -22.33 18.41 -2.28
N PRO A 275 -23.30 18.47 -1.35
CA PRO A 275 -23.25 17.72 -0.09
C PRO A 275 -23.37 16.18 -0.24
N SER A 276 -23.80 15.69 -1.40
CA SER A 276 -23.83 14.26 -1.73
C SER A 276 -22.43 13.70 -2.07
N TYR A 277 -21.52 14.55 -2.55
CA TYR A 277 -20.15 14.18 -2.86
C TYR A 277 -19.34 14.01 -1.56
N LYS A 278 -18.62 12.90 -1.45
CA LYS A 278 -17.66 12.62 -0.38
C LYS A 278 -16.28 12.69 -0.97
N TYR A 279 -15.44 13.56 -0.41
CA TYR A 279 -14.04 13.66 -0.79
C TYR A 279 -13.27 12.46 -0.24
N GLU A 280 -12.64 11.71 -1.13
CA GLU A 280 -11.88 10.49 -0.78
C GLU A 280 -10.37 10.74 -0.71
N GLY A 281 -9.90 11.92 -1.11
CA GLY A 281 -8.49 12.30 -1.09
C GLY A 281 -7.88 12.43 -2.48
N VAL A 282 -6.56 12.27 -2.54
CA VAL A 282 -5.78 12.19 -3.78
C VAL A 282 -5.75 10.73 -4.22
N ALA A 283 -6.26 10.42 -5.41
CA ALA A 283 -6.26 9.05 -5.94
C ALA A 283 -4.98 8.70 -6.70
N PHE A 284 -4.43 9.65 -7.44
CA PHE A 284 -3.18 9.53 -8.19
C PHE A 284 -2.67 10.92 -8.60
N GLU A 285 -1.60 10.97 -9.38
CA GLU A 285 -0.97 12.21 -9.84
C GLU A 285 -1.25 12.44 -11.34
N ALA A 286 -1.21 13.69 -11.76
CA ALA A 286 -1.18 14.07 -13.17
C ALA A 286 0.05 14.96 -13.42
N TYR A 287 0.54 15.02 -14.66
CA TYR A 287 1.56 15.99 -15.06
C TYR A 287 1.00 17.42 -14.99
N ALA A 288 1.81 18.33 -14.46
CA ALA A 288 1.52 19.76 -14.43
C ALA A 288 1.59 20.42 -15.82
N ASP A 289 2.39 19.85 -16.74
CA ASP A 289 2.49 20.27 -18.15
C ASP A 289 1.89 19.21 -19.08
N ALA A 290 0.97 19.63 -19.95
CA ALA A 290 0.38 18.78 -20.98
C ALA A 290 1.38 18.33 -22.07
N SER A 291 2.57 18.94 -22.09
CA SER A 291 3.68 18.63 -23.01
C SER A 291 4.67 17.60 -22.44
N ALA A 292 4.37 17.01 -21.28
CA ALA A 292 5.24 16.04 -20.61
C ALA A 292 5.60 14.85 -21.53
N SER A 293 6.84 14.38 -21.43
CA SER A 293 7.32 13.23 -22.22
C SER A 293 6.58 11.95 -21.85
N GLY A 294 5.97 11.29 -22.84
CA GLY A 294 5.06 10.16 -22.61
C GLY A 294 3.70 10.56 -22.04
N GLY A 295 3.38 11.86 -22.01
CA GLY A 295 2.11 12.39 -21.53
C GLY A 295 0.93 12.02 -22.44
N LEU A 296 -0.20 11.69 -21.82
CA LEU A 296 -1.49 11.49 -22.46
C LEU A 296 -2.50 12.44 -21.81
N THR A 297 -3.05 13.41 -22.55
CA THR A 297 -4.11 14.26 -22.01
C THR A 297 -5.47 13.61 -22.20
N LEU A 298 -6.20 13.42 -21.09
CA LEU A 298 -7.54 12.84 -21.10
C LEU A 298 -8.58 13.91 -21.42
N GLU A 299 -9.58 13.57 -22.23
CA GLU A 299 -10.78 14.39 -22.44
C GLU A 299 -11.86 13.96 -21.45
N ARG A 300 -12.48 14.93 -20.76
CA ARG A 300 -13.49 14.72 -19.73
C ARG A 300 -14.87 14.93 -20.36
N PHE A 301 -15.74 13.94 -20.19
CA PHE A 301 -17.13 13.97 -20.65
C PHE A 301 -18.06 13.89 -19.44
N TYR A 302 -19.08 14.74 -19.40
CA TYR A 302 -20.11 14.74 -18.36
C TYR A 302 -21.47 14.33 -18.93
N ASN A 303 -22.12 13.34 -18.32
CA ASN A 303 -23.48 12.98 -18.69
C ASN A 303 -24.50 13.83 -17.91
N THR A 304 -25.17 14.74 -18.60
CA THR A 304 -26.13 15.69 -18.02
C THR A 304 -27.40 15.04 -17.46
N GLN A 305 -27.66 13.77 -17.75
CA GLN A 305 -28.81 13.02 -17.21
C GLN A 305 -28.45 12.16 -15.99
N THR A 306 -27.29 11.50 -16.00
CA THR A 306 -26.88 10.57 -14.92
C THR A 306 -25.93 11.18 -13.91
N GLY A 307 -25.26 12.30 -14.23
CA GLY A 307 -24.22 12.92 -13.40
C GLY A 307 -22.84 12.28 -13.52
N GLN A 308 -22.69 11.26 -14.38
CA GLN A 308 -21.45 10.51 -14.56
C GLN A 308 -20.37 11.33 -15.28
N HIS A 309 -19.12 11.03 -14.95
CA HIS A 309 -17.96 11.52 -15.68
C HIS A 309 -17.24 10.35 -16.36
N HIS A 310 -16.80 10.55 -17.59
CA HIS A 310 -15.94 9.61 -18.31
C HIS A 310 -14.67 10.32 -18.77
N PHE A 311 -13.54 9.61 -18.72
CA PHE A 311 -12.25 10.13 -19.15
C PHE A 311 -11.75 9.29 -20.34
N ALA A 312 -11.76 9.91 -21.52
CA ALA A 312 -11.32 9.27 -22.75
C ALA A 312 -9.79 9.40 -22.92
N GLY A 313 -9.13 8.27 -23.18
CA GLY A 313 -7.68 8.18 -23.39
C GLY A 313 -7.26 8.14 -24.85
N SER A 314 -8.19 8.24 -25.79
CA SER A 314 -7.91 8.21 -27.24
C SER A 314 -8.87 9.11 -28.02
N ALA A 315 -8.40 9.59 -29.17
CA ALA A 315 -9.24 10.37 -30.08
C ALA A 315 -10.40 9.53 -30.62
N GLU A 316 -10.22 8.22 -30.77
CA GLU A 316 -11.23 7.27 -31.22
C GLU A 316 -12.37 7.12 -30.20
N GLU A 317 -12.05 7.00 -28.90
CA GLU A 317 -13.01 6.93 -27.79
C GLU A 317 -13.79 8.25 -27.64
N ALA A 318 -13.09 9.38 -27.63
CA ALA A 318 -13.68 10.72 -27.58
C ALA A 318 -14.60 11.00 -28.78
N ASN A 319 -14.16 10.68 -30.00
CA ASN A 319 -15.00 10.77 -31.19
C ASN A 319 -16.21 9.84 -31.10
N GLY A 320 -16.06 8.63 -30.56
CA GLY A 320 -17.18 7.71 -30.33
C GLY A 320 -18.27 8.32 -29.44
N ILE A 321 -17.88 8.90 -28.30
CA ILE A 321 -18.81 9.55 -27.36
C ILE A 321 -19.48 10.76 -28.03
N ASN A 322 -18.71 11.62 -28.68
CA ASN A 322 -19.22 12.80 -29.39
C ASN A 322 -20.19 12.46 -30.56
N HIS A 323 -20.10 11.26 -31.13
CA HIS A 323 -21.05 10.75 -32.14
C HIS A 323 -22.12 9.80 -31.56
N GLY A 324 -22.29 9.76 -30.23
CA GLY A 324 -23.39 9.08 -29.55
C GLY A 324 -23.20 7.58 -29.29
N ALA A 325 -21.99 7.03 -29.43
CA ALA A 325 -21.71 5.61 -29.17
C ALA A 325 -21.95 5.24 -27.69
N ALA A 326 -21.75 6.17 -26.76
CA ALA A 326 -22.05 6.02 -25.34
C ALA A 326 -23.50 6.40 -24.96
N GLY A 327 -24.39 6.58 -25.95
CA GLY A 327 -25.76 7.04 -25.76
C GLY A 327 -25.91 8.57 -25.70
N PRO A 328 -27.10 9.08 -25.34
CA PRO A 328 -27.39 10.51 -25.31
C PRO A 328 -26.86 11.21 -24.05
N ASN A 329 -26.97 12.55 -24.05
CA ASN A 329 -26.78 13.44 -22.89
C ASN A 329 -25.34 13.64 -22.39
N TRP A 330 -24.36 13.01 -23.04
CA TRP A 330 -22.94 13.33 -22.85
C TRP A 330 -22.59 14.72 -23.42
N VAL A 331 -21.81 15.47 -22.66
CA VAL A 331 -21.23 16.76 -23.02
C VAL A 331 -19.72 16.65 -22.88
N ASP A 332 -19.00 17.04 -23.94
CA ASP A 332 -17.55 17.21 -23.92
C ASP A 332 -17.20 18.47 -23.10
N GLU A 333 -16.51 18.28 -21.98
CA GLU A 333 -15.98 19.37 -21.14
C GLU A 333 -14.55 19.78 -21.55
N GLY A 334 -13.98 19.11 -22.55
CA GLY A 334 -12.63 19.30 -23.04
C GLY A 334 -11.58 18.58 -22.21
N LYS A 335 -10.36 19.11 -22.22
CA LYS A 335 -9.18 18.49 -21.60
C LYS A 335 -9.27 18.53 -20.07
N GLY A 336 -9.29 17.36 -19.44
CA GLY A 336 -9.31 17.20 -17.98
C GLY A 336 -7.92 17.37 -17.37
N PHE A 337 -7.05 16.37 -17.54
CA PHE A 337 -5.68 16.38 -17.02
C PHE A 337 -4.76 15.43 -17.82
N THR A 338 -3.45 15.58 -17.63
CA THR A 338 -2.45 14.80 -18.39
C THR A 338 -1.84 13.70 -17.52
N VAL A 339 -2.02 12.45 -17.94
CA VAL A 339 -1.48 11.23 -17.32
C VAL A 339 -0.30 10.71 -18.16
N HIS A 340 0.18 9.49 -17.92
CA HIS A 340 1.24 8.85 -18.71
C HIS A 340 0.66 7.74 -19.61
N LEU A 341 1.23 7.58 -20.80
CA LEU A 341 0.94 6.45 -21.69
C LEU A 341 1.33 5.12 -21.00
N PRO A 342 0.47 4.08 -21.04
CA PRO A 342 0.81 2.80 -20.43
C PRO A 342 1.93 2.12 -21.23
N THR A 343 2.84 1.42 -20.56
CA THR A 343 3.83 0.56 -21.23
C THR A 343 3.18 -0.74 -21.68
N ASP A 344 3.74 -1.42 -22.70
CA ASP A 344 3.24 -2.72 -23.17
C ASP A 344 3.04 -3.73 -22.02
N THR A 345 3.95 -3.73 -21.04
CA THR A 345 3.89 -4.56 -19.83
C THR A 345 2.71 -4.26 -18.90
N MET A 346 2.09 -3.08 -18.98
CA MET A 346 0.92 -2.69 -18.19
C MET A 346 -0.41 -3.00 -18.89
N LEU A 347 -0.40 -3.12 -20.22
CA LEU A 347 -1.58 -3.45 -21.03
C LEU A 347 -2.03 -4.92 -20.86
N PHE A 348 -1.13 -5.79 -20.38
CA PHE A 348 -1.37 -7.24 -20.23
C PHE A 348 -1.39 -7.70 -18.75
N ALA A 349 -1.69 -6.80 -17.80
CA ALA A 349 -1.60 -7.02 -16.34
C ALA A 349 -2.94 -6.94 -15.58
#